data_AF-A0A925WKX1-F1
#
_entry.id   AF-A0A925WKX1-F1
#
_cell.length_a   1.000
_cell.length_b   1.000
_cell.length_c   1.000
_cell.angle_alpha   90.00
_cell.angle_beta   90.00
_cell.angle_gamma   90.00
#
_symmetry.space_group_name_H-M   'P 1'
#
loop_
_entity.id
_entity.type
_entity.pdbx_description
1 polymer ?
#
loop_
_entity_poly.entity_id
_entity_poly.type
_entity_poly.pdbx_seq_one_letter_code
_entity_poly.pdbx_strand_id
1 'polypeptide(L)'
;MQLPPPLADRNNDELDPLASIKRSITQPLGIHGWSHLDAVLLAALATEAPLLLIGPHGTAKSLLVERIALVLGLEMRHYNAALLNYDDLVGIPLPTETGDSLRFVPT
;
A
#
# COMPACT_ATOMS: atom_id res chain seq x y z
N MET A 1 36.83 17.06 56.55
CA MET A 1 37.18 16.98 55.12
C MET A 1 36.08 16.16 54.45
N GLN A 2 35.00 16.82 54.03
CA GLN A 2 33.81 16.16 53.47
C GLN A 2 34.07 15.93 51.97
N LEU A 3 33.95 14.68 51.50
CA LEU A 3 33.98 14.37 50.06
C LEU A 3 32.80 15.08 49.36
N PRO A 4 32.99 15.63 48.15
CA PRO A 4 31.86 16.16 47.38
C PRO A 4 30.88 15.02 47.03
N PRO A 5 29.57 15.32 46.94
CA PRO A 5 28.59 14.32 46.56
C PRO A 5 28.89 13.78 45.14
N PRO A 6 28.59 12.51 44.85
CA PRO A 6 28.78 11.96 43.52
C PRO A 6 27.96 12.77 42.52
N LEU A 7 28.56 13.11 41.38
CA LEU A 7 27.83 13.68 40.25
C LEU A 7 26.71 12.70 39.89
N ALA A 8 25.49 13.04 40.27
CA ALA A 8 24.32 12.30 39.85
C ALA A 8 24.31 12.26 38.32
N ASP A 9 24.21 11.04 37.82
CA ASP A 9 24.20 10.62 36.44
C ASP A 9 23.29 11.53 35.59
N ARG A 10 23.90 12.35 34.73
CA ARG A 10 23.19 13.20 33.76
C ARG A 10 22.91 12.43 32.48
N ASN A 11 22.42 11.20 32.59
CA ASN A 11 22.14 10.38 31.41
C ASN A 11 20.68 9.90 31.43
N ASN A 12 19.95 10.39 30.42
CA ASN A 12 18.87 9.69 29.70
C ASN A 12 17.40 9.95 30.07
N ASP A 13 17.06 11.15 30.53
CA ASP A 13 15.70 11.71 30.35
C ASP A 13 15.66 12.75 29.20
N GLU A 14 16.56 12.61 28.23
CA GLU A 14 16.32 13.17 26.90
C GLU A 14 15.20 12.32 26.29
N LEU A 15 13.95 12.74 26.56
CA LEU A 15 12.76 12.28 25.86
C LEU A 15 13.09 12.30 24.38
N ASP A 16 13.35 11.14 23.80
CA ASP A 16 13.71 11.01 22.39
C ASP A 16 12.63 11.76 21.57
N PRO A 17 12.95 12.92 20.98
CA PRO A 17 11.98 13.67 20.19
C PRO A 17 11.58 12.87 18.93
N LEU A 18 12.34 11.81 18.65
CA LEU A 18 12.16 10.85 17.58
C LEU A 18 11.64 9.50 18.09
N ALA A 19 11.08 9.43 19.30
CA ALA A 19 9.96 8.53 19.59
C ALA A 19 8.73 8.97 18.76
N SER A 20 8.94 9.14 17.46
CA SER A 20 7.95 9.29 16.41
C SER A 20 6.95 8.20 16.66
N ILE A 21 5.72 8.61 17.00
CA ILE A 21 4.58 7.72 17.00
C ILE A 21 4.62 7.03 15.65
N LYS A 22 5.05 5.76 15.62
CA LYS A 22 5.16 4.99 14.38
C LYS A 22 3.75 4.73 13.93
N ARG A 23 3.17 5.69 13.21
CA ARG A 23 1.80 5.63 12.72
C ARG A 23 1.77 4.54 11.66
N SER A 24 1.07 3.47 11.98
CA SER A 24 0.86 2.38 11.05
C SER A 24 -0.36 2.70 10.18
N ILE A 25 -0.25 2.45 8.87
CA ILE A 25 -1.40 2.53 7.97
C ILE A 25 -2.10 1.19 7.83
N THR A 26 -1.38 0.09 8.02
CA THR A 26 -1.93 -1.27 7.92
C THR A 26 -2.74 -1.68 9.14
N GLN A 27 -2.36 -1.24 10.35
CA GLN A 27 -3.09 -1.58 11.57
C GLN A 27 -4.54 -1.04 11.62
N PRO A 28 -4.82 0.24 11.30
CA PRO A 28 -6.20 0.74 11.24
C PRO A 28 -7.04 0.05 10.17
N LEU A 29 -6.39 -0.42 9.10
CA LEU A 29 -7.00 -1.27 8.08
C LEU A 29 -7.19 -2.71 8.54
N GLY A 30 -6.90 -3.07 9.80
CA GLY A 30 -7.01 -4.43 10.33
C GLY A 30 -6.09 -5.45 9.66
N ILE A 31 -4.98 -5.00 9.07
CA ILE A 31 -3.95 -5.85 8.46
C ILE A 31 -2.80 -6.02 9.46
N HIS A 32 -2.63 -7.24 9.96
CA HIS A 32 -1.61 -7.56 10.95
C HIS A 32 -0.34 -8.11 10.29
N GLY A 33 0.83 -7.78 10.85
CA GLY A 33 2.13 -8.26 10.36
C GLY A 33 2.74 -7.46 9.21
N TRP A 34 2.04 -6.46 8.66
CA TRP A 34 2.49 -5.66 7.52
C TRP A 34 3.05 -4.29 7.87
N SER A 35 3.11 -3.92 9.15
CA SER A 35 3.55 -2.58 9.58
C SER A 35 5.00 -2.22 9.20
N HIS A 36 5.82 -3.22 8.92
CA HIS A 36 7.18 -3.03 8.40
C HIS A 36 7.20 -2.54 6.94
N LEU A 37 6.09 -2.67 6.21
CA LEU A 37 5.92 -2.23 4.82
C LEU A 37 5.16 -0.90 4.69
N ASP A 38 4.68 -0.32 5.80
CA ASP A 38 3.85 0.90 5.79
C ASP A 38 4.49 2.05 5.00
N ALA A 39 5.81 2.24 5.14
CA ALA A 39 6.52 3.30 4.42
C ALA A 39 6.54 3.09 2.90
N VAL A 40 6.77 1.86 2.44
CA VAL A 40 6.80 1.52 1.01
C VAL A 40 5.40 1.60 0.41
N LEU A 41 4.39 1.10 1.14
CA LEU A 41 2.99 1.21 0.74
C LEU A 41 2.56 2.67 0.59
N LEU A 42 2.88 3.50 1.58
CA LEU A 42 2.60 4.94 1.52
C LEU A 42 3.33 5.63 0.37
N ALA A 43 4.62 5.35 0.18
CA ALA A 43 5.39 5.93 -0.90
C ALA A 43 4.78 5.59 -2.26
N ALA A 44 4.47 4.31 -2.50
CA ALA A 44 3.90 3.87 -3.76
C ALA A 44 2.51 4.44 -4.02
N LEU A 45 1.66 4.55 -3.00
CA LEU A 45 0.36 5.22 -3.12
C LEU A 45 0.52 6.71 -3.43
N ALA A 46 1.45 7.39 -2.76
CA ALA A 46 1.68 8.82 -2.95
C ALA A 46 2.31 9.16 -4.31
N THR A 47 3.11 8.25 -4.87
CA THR A 47 3.78 8.45 -6.17
C THR A 47 3.07 7.72 -7.32
N GLU A 48 1.91 7.10 -7.06
CA GLU A 48 1.19 6.25 -8.03
C GLU A 48 2.10 5.19 -8.69
N ALA A 49 3.07 4.67 -7.93
CA ALA A 49 4.02 3.70 -8.44
C ALA A 49 3.42 2.28 -8.42
N PRO A 50 3.68 1.44 -9.45
CA PRO A 50 3.19 0.07 -9.49
C PRO A 50 3.79 -0.77 -8.35
N LEU A 51 2.96 -1.61 -7.73
CA LEU A 51 3.35 -2.49 -6.63
C LEU A 51 3.23 -3.97 -7.02
N LEU A 52 4.28 -4.75 -6.71
CA LEU A 52 4.28 -6.21 -6.80
C LEU A 52 4.39 -6.82 -5.40
N LEU A 53 3.31 -7.47 -4.95
CA LEU A 53 3.27 -8.10 -3.63
C LEU A 53 3.60 -9.61 -3.73
N ILE A 54 4.74 -10.02 -3.16
CA ILE A 54 5.19 -11.41 -3.17
C ILE A 54 5.17 -11.98 -1.75
N GLY A 55 4.58 -13.15 -1.57
CA GLY A 55 4.61 -13.88 -0.32
C GLY A 55 3.75 -15.14 -0.36
N PRO A 56 3.86 -16.02 0.66
CA PRO A 56 3.04 -17.23 0.77
C PRO A 56 1.54 -16.98 0.58
N HIS A 57 0.78 -18.00 0.18
CA HIS A 57 -0.68 -17.90 0.17
C HIS A 57 -1.21 -17.63 1.60
N GLY A 58 -2.32 -16.91 1.71
CA GLY A 58 -2.91 -16.56 3.01
C GLY A 58 -2.24 -15.40 3.77
N THR A 59 -1.25 -14.71 3.20
CA THR A 59 -0.60 -13.54 3.85
C THR A 59 -1.37 -12.22 3.76
N ALA A 60 -2.68 -12.27 3.49
CA ALA A 60 -3.55 -11.08 3.38
C ALA A 60 -3.21 -10.07 2.26
N LYS A 61 -2.50 -10.49 1.20
CA LYS A 61 -2.17 -9.61 0.05
C LYS A 61 -3.40 -9.00 -0.62
N SER A 62 -4.37 -9.83 -1.02
CA SER A 62 -5.61 -9.35 -1.66
C SER A 62 -6.43 -8.49 -0.69
N LEU A 63 -6.54 -8.92 0.56
CA LEU A 63 -7.25 -8.18 1.62
C LEU A 63 -6.66 -6.79 1.85
N LEU A 64 -5.33 -6.65 1.82
CA LEU A 64 -4.66 -5.36 1.95
C LEU A 64 -5.08 -4.42 0.81
N VAL A 65 -5.00 -4.87 -0.44
CA VAL A 65 -5.33 -4.06 -1.62
C VAL A 65 -6.82 -3.69 -1.62
N GLU A 66 -7.70 -4.64 -1.31
CA GLU A 66 -9.14 -4.42 -1.18
C GLU A 66 -9.48 -3.34 -0.15
N ARG A 67 -8.87 -3.40 1.05
CA ARG A 67 -9.13 -2.43 2.12
C ARG A 67 -8.56 -1.05 1.81
N ILE A 68 -7.39 -0.98 1.17
CA ILE A 68 -6.82 0.29 0.70
C ILE A 68 -7.76 0.92 -0.33
N ALA A 69 -8.18 0.16 -1.35
CA ALA A 69 -9.09 0.67 -2.38
C ALA A 69 -10.40 1.16 -1.78
N LEU A 70 -10.99 0.40 -0.85
CA LEU A 70 -12.22 0.77 -0.15
C LEU A 70 -12.08 2.09 0.62
N VAL A 71 -11.01 2.26 1.40
CA VAL A 71 -10.82 3.47 2.22
C VAL A 71 -10.47 4.70 1.36
N LEU A 72 -9.83 4.49 0.21
CA LEU A 72 -9.56 5.56 -0.76
C LEU A 72 -10.75 5.85 -1.69
N GLY A 73 -11.83 5.07 -1.62
CA GLY A 73 -12.98 5.20 -2.52
C GLY A 73 -12.64 4.88 -3.98
N LEU A 74 -11.67 4.00 -4.21
CA LEU A 74 -11.22 3.59 -5.54
C LEU A 74 -11.98 2.36 -6.02
N GLU A 75 -12.31 2.33 -7.31
CA GLU A 75 -12.75 1.10 -7.95
C GLU A 75 -11.58 0.12 -8.11
N MET A 76 -11.77 -1.11 -7.64
CA MET A 76 -10.76 -2.17 -7.77
C MET A 76 -11.17 -3.17 -8.85
N ARG A 77 -10.31 -3.36 -9.84
CA ARG A 77 -10.45 -4.43 -10.84
C ARG A 77 -9.48 -5.55 -10.52
N HIS A 78 -9.99 -6.76 -10.37
CA HIS A 78 -9.20 -7.94 -10.08
C HIS A 78 -9.10 -8.83 -11.32
N TYR A 79 -7.89 -9.02 -11.81
CA TYR A 79 -7.60 -9.86 -12.97
C TYR A 79 -6.66 -10.99 -12.57
N ASN A 80 -6.95 -12.20 -13.07
CA ASN A 80 -6.02 -13.31 -12.95
C ASN A 80 -5.00 -13.24 -14.10
N ALA A 81 -3.76 -12.89 -13.78
CA ALA A 81 -2.69 -12.76 -14.77
C ALA A 81 -2.46 -14.03 -15.63
N ALA A 82 -2.82 -15.22 -15.16
CA ALA A 82 -2.66 -16.47 -15.91
C ALA A 82 -3.75 -16.69 -16.98
N LEU A 83 -4.90 -16.01 -16.86
CA LEU A 83 -6.05 -16.16 -17.77
C LEU A 83 -6.41 -14.85 -18.50
N LEU A 84 -5.65 -13.80 -18.25
CA LEU A 84 -5.91 -12.47 -18.76
C LEU A 84 -5.49 -12.37 -20.23
N ASN A 85 -6.44 -12.05 -21.10
CA ASN A 85 -6.14 -11.66 -22.47
C ASN A 85 -6.02 -10.13 -22.57
N TYR A 86 -5.37 -9.65 -23.63
CA TYR A 86 -5.15 -8.22 -23.84
C TYR A 86 -6.47 -7.44 -24.02
N ASP A 87 -7.43 -8.04 -24.72
CA ASP A 87 -8.77 -7.52 -24.95
C ASP A 87 -9.61 -7.40 -23.65
N ASP A 88 -9.30 -8.16 -22.60
CA ASP A 88 -9.93 -7.97 -21.28
C ASP A 88 -9.50 -6.65 -20.61
N LEU A 89 -8.35 -6.09 -21.01
CA LEU A 89 -7.83 -4.82 -20.49
C LEU A 89 -8.26 -3.62 -21.33
N VAL A 90 -8.22 -3.76 -22.66
CA VAL A 90 -8.46 -2.64 -23.59
C VAL A 90 -9.85 -2.65 -24.23
N GLY A 91 -10.59 -3.75 -24.11
CA GLY A 91 -11.85 -4.00 -24.79
C GLY A 91 -11.69 -4.59 -26.19
N ILE A 92 -12.80 -5.10 -26.73
CA ILE A 92 -12.83 -5.62 -28.10
C ILE A 92 -13.10 -4.47 -29.07
N PRO A 93 -12.28 -4.30 -30.13
CA PRO A 93 -12.50 -3.24 -31.12
C PRO A 93 -13.70 -3.59 -32.01
N LEU A 94 -14.72 -2.74 -31.98
CA LEU A 94 -15.87 -2.81 -32.88
C LEU A 94 -15.84 -1.62 -33.85
N PRO A 95 -16.07 -1.83 -35.16
CA PRO A 95 -16.22 -0.71 -36.09
C PRO A 95 -17.46 0.11 -35.76
N THR A 96 -17.38 1.42 -35.96
CA THR A 96 -18.55 2.30 -35.95
C THR A 96 -19.49 1.96 -37.12
N GLU A 97 -20.77 2.34 -37.01
CA GLU A 97 -21.77 2.10 -38.07
C GLU A 97 -21.36 2.70 -39.42
N THR A 98 -20.58 3.79 -39.39
CA THR A 98 -20.03 4.47 -40.56
C THR A 98 -18.73 3.84 -41.09
N GLY A 99 -18.09 2.94 -40.33
CA GLY A 99 -16.85 2.25 -40.71
C GLY A 99 -15.60 3.12 -40.70
N ASP A 100 -15.67 4.33 -40.14
CA ASP A 100 -14.60 5.33 -40.13
C ASP A 100 -13.64 5.20 -38.94
N SER A 101 -14.05 4.51 -37.88
CA SER A 101 -13.32 4.43 -36.62
C SER A 101 -13.65 3.15 -35.84
N LEU A 102 -12.81 2.86 -34.83
CA LEU A 102 -12.98 1.73 -33.92
C LEU A 102 -13.42 2.23 -32.54
N ARG A 103 -14.46 1.60 -31.98
CA ARG A 103 -14.89 1.74 -30.59
C ARG A 103 -14.48 0.48 -29.83
N PHE A 104 -13.73 0.65 -28.75
CA PHE A 104 -13.39 -0.45 -27.86
C PHE A 104 -14.49 -0.65 -26.83
N VAL A 105 -15.07 -1.84 -26.79
CA VAL A 105 -16.11 -2.20 -25.81
C VAL A 105 -15.48 -3.08 -24.74
N PRO A 106 -15.46 -2.64 -23.46
CA PRO A 106 -14.94 -3.45 -22.36
C PRO A 106 -15.86 -4.66 -22.12
N THR A 107 -15.25 -5.78 -21.71
CA THR A 107 -15.94 -7.03 -21.34
C THR A 107 -16.37 -7.04 -19.88
#